data_AF-H3DQ45-F1
#
_entry.id   AF-H3DQ45-F1
#
_cell.length_a   1.000
_cell.length_b   1.000
_cell.length_c   1.000
_cell.angle_alpha   90.00
_cell.angle_beta   90.00
_cell.angle_gamma   90.00
#
_symmetry.space_group_name_H-M   'P 1'
#
loop_
_entity.id
_entity.type
_entity.pdbx_description
1 polymer ?
#
loop_
_entity_poly.entity_id
_entity_poly.type
_entity_poly.pdbx_seq_one_letter_code
_entity_poly.pdbx_strand_id
1 'polypeptide(L)'
;TGVSKRPSSAVYPSDSFRQPLLGSRLGRSSLMLSKSVSTNNIVGNLNDDSPLGLRRILSQSTDSLSFRARAMSIESLADEGDQYYSSVLEDIELEGKDFKADSWSTAVDSSYLQTHRKDVIKRQDVIYELIQTEVRHVQTLHIMERLFRQGMLDELQLSPSVVHALFPCLDQLTRIHAHFLDQLLLRRSNSLQSGSGHNFTIHQLGDILLEQFSGQSADEMKKTYAEFCSCHLKAVKLYKELLSRDKKFQSFIRVRHLPVLPAPHPPVEDTQVEPRPTRTRRAEGRKACKLAAGGCDQGVT
;
A
#
# COMPACT_ATOMS: atom_id res chain seq x y z
N THR A 1 62.48 -52.03 -4.06
CA THR A 1 61.02 -52.20 -3.86
C THR A 1 60.51 -51.05 -3.02
N GLY A 2 59.34 -50.45 -3.26
CA GLY A 2 58.47 -50.56 -4.43
C GLY A 2 57.11 -49.84 -4.25
N VAL A 3 56.91 -48.72 -4.96
CA VAL A 3 55.64 -48.12 -5.47
C VAL A 3 54.44 -48.02 -4.49
N SER A 4 53.97 -46.84 -4.07
CA SER A 4 53.01 -45.95 -4.77
C SER A 4 52.68 -44.75 -3.83
N LYS A 5 52.21 -43.56 -4.24
CA LYS A 5 51.77 -43.04 -5.57
C LYS A 5 51.95 -41.50 -5.61
N ARG A 6 51.97 -40.92 -6.82
CA ARG A 6 52.10 -39.49 -7.20
C ARG A 6 50.70 -38.94 -7.65
N PRO A 7 50.52 -37.66 -8.10
CA PRO A 7 51.35 -36.44 -8.05
C PRO A 7 50.57 -35.14 -7.65
N SER A 8 51.15 -33.98 -7.97
CA SER A 8 50.64 -32.61 -7.86
C SER A 8 49.73 -32.13 -9.02
N SER A 9 48.98 -31.05 -8.76
CA SER A 9 48.58 -29.93 -9.67
C SER A 9 47.67 -30.15 -10.90
N ALA A 10 46.55 -29.43 -10.87
CA ALA A 10 45.95 -28.66 -11.98
C ALA A 10 45.49 -27.31 -11.36
N VAL A 11 45.78 -26.10 -11.85
CA VAL A 11 45.88 -25.54 -13.22
C VAL A 11 44.53 -25.53 -13.93
N TYR A 12 43.91 -24.35 -14.00
CA TYR A 12 42.67 -24.11 -14.74
C TYR A 12 42.90 -24.20 -16.25
N PRO A 13 42.12 -25.00 -16.99
CA PRO A 13 41.95 -24.82 -18.43
C PRO A 13 41.00 -23.64 -18.69
N SER A 14 41.50 -22.60 -19.34
CA SER A 14 40.66 -21.56 -19.93
C SER A 14 40.24 -22.02 -21.33
N ASP A 15 38.95 -22.25 -21.57
CA ASP A 15 38.42 -22.49 -22.92
C ASP A 15 37.45 -21.37 -23.31
N SER A 16 37.72 -20.73 -24.45
CA SER A 16 37.10 -19.46 -24.85
C SER A 16 36.30 -19.62 -26.14
N PHE A 17 34.99 -19.78 -26.01
CA PHE A 17 34.08 -19.97 -27.14
C PHE A 17 32.95 -18.93 -27.22
N ARG A 18 33.30 -17.67 -27.50
CA ARG A 18 32.44 -16.74 -28.26
C ARG A 18 33.23 -15.77 -29.16
N GLN A 19 33.23 -16.07 -30.45
CA GLN A 19 33.05 -15.08 -31.52
C GLN A 19 31.65 -15.34 -32.16
N PRO A 20 30.98 -14.37 -32.82
CA PRO A 20 31.43 -13.83 -34.10
C PRO A 20 31.63 -12.30 -34.16
N LEU A 21 32.64 -11.89 -34.93
CA LEU A 21 32.59 -10.82 -35.94
C LEU A 21 32.08 -9.41 -35.54
N LEU A 22 33.03 -8.53 -35.19
CA LEU A 22 32.94 -7.11 -35.54
C LEU A 22 33.67 -6.85 -36.86
N GLY A 23 32.94 -6.53 -37.91
CA GLY A 23 33.47 -5.90 -39.13
C GLY A 23 33.49 -4.38 -38.97
N SER A 24 34.56 -3.71 -39.37
CA SER A 24 34.74 -2.26 -39.18
C SER A 24 35.04 -1.53 -40.50
N ARG A 25 34.78 -0.20 -40.52
CA ARG A 25 35.03 0.77 -41.61
C ARG A 25 33.95 0.72 -42.71
N LEU A 26 33.47 1.83 -43.29
CA LEU A 26 33.80 3.27 -43.20
C LEU A 26 32.51 4.12 -43.37
N GLY A 27 32.46 5.31 -42.78
CA GLY A 27 31.37 6.29 -43.01
C GLY A 27 31.66 7.65 -42.37
N ARG A 28 31.99 8.66 -43.17
CA ARG A 28 32.31 10.03 -42.71
C ARG A 28 31.12 10.97 -42.93
N SER A 29 30.53 11.48 -41.84
CA SER A 29 29.75 12.73 -41.86
C SER A 29 29.95 13.50 -40.55
N SER A 30 30.77 14.54 -40.59
CA SER A 30 30.70 15.68 -39.66
C SER A 30 29.89 16.79 -40.35
N LEU A 31 29.14 17.56 -39.57
CA LEU A 31 28.59 18.92 -39.80
C LEU A 31 27.44 19.11 -38.78
N MET A 32 27.70 19.64 -37.58
CA MET A 32 27.76 21.07 -37.23
C MET A 32 26.39 21.76 -37.09
N LEU A 33 26.24 22.55 -36.02
CA LEU A 33 25.08 23.42 -35.78
C LEU A 33 25.05 24.57 -36.79
N SER A 34 23.84 24.92 -37.25
CA SER A 34 23.57 26.16 -37.98
C SER A 34 22.51 26.99 -37.25
N LYS A 35 22.86 28.24 -36.91
CA LYS A 35 21.95 29.32 -36.49
C LYS A 35 21.77 30.32 -37.64
N SER A 36 20.85 31.29 -37.48
CA SER A 36 20.43 32.31 -38.49
C SER A 36 19.59 31.71 -39.63
N VAL A 37 18.65 32.42 -40.28
CA VAL A 37 18.68 33.76 -40.93
C VAL A 37 17.36 34.52 -40.57
N SER A 38 17.23 35.81 -40.16
CA SER A 38 17.95 37.11 -40.30
C SER A 38 17.74 37.86 -41.64
N THR A 39 17.61 39.18 -41.78
CA THR A 39 17.60 40.36 -40.87
C THR A 39 16.50 41.35 -41.28
N ASN A 40 16.18 42.35 -40.43
CA ASN A 40 15.96 43.80 -40.72
C ASN A 40 14.97 44.43 -39.70
N ASN A 41 15.12 45.67 -39.21
CA ASN A 41 16.20 46.66 -39.40
C ASN A 41 16.45 47.51 -38.13
N ILE A 42 17.46 48.40 -38.16
CA ILE A 42 18.04 49.08 -36.98
C ILE A 42 17.95 50.62 -37.10
N VAL A 43 17.63 51.32 -36.00
CA VAL A 43 17.71 52.80 -35.80
C VAL A 43 16.78 53.66 -36.69
N GLY A 44 16.21 54.78 -36.24
CA GLY A 44 16.12 55.35 -34.88
C GLY A 44 16.00 56.89 -34.86
N ASN A 45 15.37 57.43 -33.81
CA ASN A 45 15.34 58.85 -33.39
C ASN A 45 14.71 59.91 -34.35
N LEU A 46 13.58 60.51 -33.94
CA LEU A 46 13.40 61.97 -33.74
C LEU A 46 12.02 62.30 -33.11
N ASN A 47 11.96 63.42 -32.36
CA ASN A 47 10.79 64.08 -31.75
C ASN A 47 9.78 64.63 -32.80
N ASP A 48 8.51 65.02 -32.52
CA ASP A 48 7.66 65.03 -31.29
C ASP A 48 6.15 64.95 -31.68
N ASP A 49 5.24 65.35 -30.78
CA ASP A 49 3.86 65.83 -31.04
C ASP A 49 2.74 64.80 -31.33
N SER A 50 2.45 63.91 -30.36
CA SER A 50 1.06 63.70 -29.85
C SER A 50 0.95 62.58 -28.79
N PRO A 51 0.35 62.82 -27.59
CA PRO A 51 0.36 61.86 -26.48
C PRO A 51 -0.90 60.98 -26.38
N LEU A 52 -0.92 59.82 -27.05
CA LEU A 52 -1.85 58.71 -26.75
C LEU A 52 -1.12 57.38 -26.58
N GLY A 53 -0.25 57.30 -25.56
CA GLY A 53 0.47 56.08 -25.22
C GLY A 53 1.05 56.04 -23.80
N LEU A 54 0.92 54.88 -23.16
CA LEU A 54 1.76 54.38 -22.06
C LEU A 54 1.91 55.26 -20.80
N ARG A 55 0.98 55.14 -19.85
CA ARG A 55 1.30 55.21 -18.40
C ARG A 55 0.55 54.17 -17.58
N ARG A 56 1.27 53.60 -16.61
CA ARG A 56 0.79 52.71 -15.52
C ARG A 56 0.32 51.32 -16.03
N ILE A 57 1.11 50.25 -15.96
CA ILE A 57 1.87 49.64 -14.84
C ILE A 57 0.94 49.17 -13.70
N LEU A 58 0.91 47.84 -13.49
CA LEU A 58 0.26 47.11 -12.39
C LEU A 58 -1.26 47.24 -12.24
N SER A 59 -1.99 46.27 -12.78
CA SER A 59 -3.08 45.60 -12.06
C SER A 59 -3.13 44.12 -12.47
N GLN A 60 -3.78 43.29 -11.65
CA GLN A 60 -3.83 41.83 -11.80
C GLN A 60 -5.12 41.39 -12.52
N SER A 61 -5.00 40.36 -13.36
CA SER A 61 -5.81 39.12 -13.29
C SER A 61 -5.59 38.26 -14.54
N THR A 62 -5.36 36.96 -14.34
CA THR A 62 -5.28 35.96 -15.41
C THR A 62 -6.42 34.97 -15.24
N ASP A 63 -7.39 34.97 -16.16
CA ASP A 63 -8.43 33.93 -16.18
C ASP A 63 -8.96 33.68 -17.60
N SER A 64 -8.32 32.74 -18.32
CA SER A 64 -8.75 32.30 -19.66
C SER A 64 -8.14 30.96 -20.10
N LEU A 65 -7.96 30.00 -19.18
CA LEU A 65 -7.59 28.62 -19.56
C LEU A 65 -8.83 27.76 -19.81
N SER A 66 -9.14 27.57 -21.10
CA SER A 66 -10.27 26.78 -21.59
C SER A 66 -10.01 25.27 -21.48
N PHE A 67 -10.16 24.69 -20.28
CA PHE A 67 -10.38 23.25 -20.14
C PHE A 67 -11.83 22.98 -19.73
N ARG A 68 -12.71 22.85 -20.74
CA ARG A 68 -14.14 22.58 -20.56
C ARG A 68 -14.35 21.14 -20.08
N ALA A 69 -14.16 20.93 -18.79
CA ALA A 69 -14.41 19.66 -18.11
C ALA A 69 -15.83 19.18 -18.46
N ARG A 70 -15.91 18.06 -19.17
CA ARG A 70 -17.19 17.47 -19.57
C ARG A 70 -17.73 16.66 -18.40
N ALA A 71 -18.27 17.37 -17.41
CA ALA A 71 -19.12 16.80 -16.38
C ALA A 71 -20.33 16.14 -17.07
N MET A 72 -20.19 14.85 -17.39
CA MET A 72 -21.31 14.00 -17.74
C MET A 72 -22.16 13.89 -16.49
N SER A 73 -23.38 14.43 -16.51
CA SER A 73 -24.31 14.31 -15.39
C SER A 73 -24.57 12.82 -15.13
N ILE A 74 -24.19 12.37 -13.93
CA ILE A 74 -24.51 11.04 -13.41
C ILE A 74 -25.70 11.19 -12.47
N GLU A 75 -26.87 11.39 -13.07
CA GLU A 75 -28.13 11.57 -12.37
C GLU A 75 -29.03 10.35 -12.63
N SER A 76 -29.60 9.80 -11.56
CA SER A 76 -30.59 8.71 -11.57
C SER A 76 -30.22 7.38 -12.26
N LEU A 77 -29.67 6.44 -11.48
CA LEU A 77 -30.28 5.13 -11.15
C LEU A 77 -29.23 4.20 -10.50
N ALA A 78 -28.91 4.43 -9.22
CA ALA A 78 -27.97 3.61 -8.44
C ALA A 78 -28.27 3.58 -6.92
N ASP A 79 -29.52 3.88 -6.54
CA ASP A 79 -29.93 4.20 -5.15
C ASP A 79 -29.77 3.02 -4.17
N GLU A 80 -30.40 1.87 -4.47
CA GLU A 80 -30.38 0.69 -3.58
C GLU A 80 -28.98 0.08 -3.40
N GLY A 81 -28.14 0.13 -4.46
CA GLY A 81 -26.79 -0.44 -4.43
C GLY A 81 -25.85 0.38 -3.54
N ASP A 82 -25.85 1.70 -3.69
CA ASP A 82 -24.94 2.59 -2.95
C ASP A 82 -25.24 2.58 -1.44
N GLN A 83 -26.52 2.49 -1.08
CA GLN A 83 -26.94 2.34 0.32
C GLN A 83 -26.48 1.01 0.94
N TYR A 84 -26.43 -0.09 0.19
CA TYR A 84 -25.87 -1.36 0.67
C TYR A 84 -24.35 -1.25 0.91
N TYR A 85 -23.58 -0.64 0.01
CA TYR A 85 -22.13 -0.48 0.25
C TYR A 85 -21.83 0.46 1.42
N SER A 86 -22.63 1.52 1.60
CA SER A 86 -22.54 2.40 2.77
C SER A 86 -22.78 1.63 4.07
N SER A 87 -23.83 0.80 4.14
CA SER A 87 -24.13 -0.04 5.32
C SER A 87 -23.01 -1.04 5.62
N VAL A 88 -22.51 -1.75 4.61
CA VAL A 88 -21.44 -2.75 4.80
C VAL A 88 -20.12 -2.09 5.22
N LEU A 89 -19.84 -0.86 4.78
CA LEU A 89 -18.70 -0.08 5.25
C LEU A 89 -18.91 0.41 6.70
N GLU A 90 -20.10 0.89 7.07
CA GLU A 90 -20.40 1.30 8.44
C GLU A 90 -20.29 0.13 9.43
N ASP A 91 -20.80 -1.05 9.09
CA ASP A 91 -20.65 -2.28 9.89
C ASP A 91 -19.16 -2.63 10.14
N ILE A 92 -18.33 -2.56 9.10
CA ILE A 92 -16.89 -2.85 9.19
C ILE A 92 -16.15 -1.74 9.97
N GLU A 93 -16.58 -0.48 9.90
CA GLU A 93 -16.04 0.61 10.72
C GLU A 93 -16.43 0.50 12.21
N LEU A 94 -17.65 0.05 12.49
CA LEU A 94 -18.16 -0.17 13.85
C LEU A 94 -17.35 -1.26 14.57
N GLU A 95 -16.99 -2.34 13.87
CA GLU A 95 -16.14 -3.44 14.36
C GLU A 95 -14.76 -2.93 14.87
N GLY A 96 -14.23 -1.85 14.28
CA GLY A 96 -12.94 -1.25 14.69
C GLY A 96 -13.03 -0.04 15.64
N LYS A 97 -14.24 0.36 16.08
CA LYS A 97 -14.48 1.62 16.78
C LYS A 97 -13.66 1.80 18.07
N ASP A 98 -13.46 0.73 18.83
CA ASP A 98 -12.74 0.73 20.11
C ASP A 98 -11.22 0.95 19.98
N PHE A 99 -10.66 0.89 18.76
CA PHE A 99 -9.22 1.00 18.49
C PHE A 99 -8.85 2.21 17.62
N LYS A 100 -9.69 3.25 17.61
CA LYS A 100 -9.48 4.49 16.84
C LYS A 100 -8.41 5.45 17.41
N ALA A 101 -7.89 5.23 18.62
CA ALA A 101 -6.76 6.03 19.18
C ALA A 101 -5.38 5.53 18.67
N ASP A 102 -4.36 6.38 18.65
CA ASP A 102 -3.03 6.05 18.11
C ASP A 102 -2.21 5.09 19.00
N SER A 103 -2.50 5.03 20.30
CA SER A 103 -1.76 4.23 21.28
C SER A 103 -2.62 3.83 22.47
N TRP A 104 -2.18 2.84 23.26
CA TRP A 104 -2.80 2.56 24.55
C TRP A 104 -2.73 3.77 25.48
N SER A 105 -1.58 4.45 25.50
CA SER A 105 -1.35 5.69 26.25
C SER A 105 -2.22 6.89 25.83
N THR A 106 -2.96 6.81 24.73
CA THR A 106 -3.98 7.79 24.31
C THR A 106 -5.42 7.23 24.36
N ALA A 107 -5.58 5.91 24.55
CA ALA A 107 -6.86 5.24 24.70
C ALA A 107 -7.38 5.17 26.15
N VAL A 108 -6.50 5.36 27.15
CA VAL A 108 -6.83 5.31 28.59
C VAL A 108 -6.76 6.68 29.26
N ASP A 109 -7.43 6.84 30.41
CA ASP A 109 -7.43 8.09 31.17
C ASP A 109 -6.01 8.54 31.58
N SER A 110 -5.72 9.83 31.49
CA SER A 110 -4.42 10.40 31.91
C SER A 110 -4.11 10.13 33.40
N SER A 111 -5.13 10.10 34.26
CA SER A 111 -5.00 9.71 35.67
C SER A 111 -4.62 8.24 35.84
N TYR A 112 -5.24 7.34 35.07
CA TYR A 112 -4.91 5.91 35.05
C TYR A 112 -3.50 5.66 34.49
N LEU A 113 -3.15 6.33 33.39
CA LEU A 113 -1.82 6.29 32.78
C LEU A 113 -0.71 6.67 33.78
N GLN A 114 -0.93 7.71 34.58
CA GLN A 114 0.03 8.18 35.59
C GLN A 114 0.30 7.16 36.72
N THR A 115 -0.60 6.20 36.97
CA THR A 115 -0.34 5.10 37.93
C THR A 115 0.63 4.04 37.41
N HIS A 116 0.93 4.02 36.10
CA HIS A 116 1.71 2.96 35.46
C HIS A 116 3.20 3.32 35.30
N ARG A 117 4.07 2.35 35.54
CA ARG A 117 5.53 2.49 35.32
C ARG A 117 5.85 2.52 33.82
N LYS A 118 6.89 3.28 33.42
CA LYS A 118 7.25 3.54 32.01
C LYS A 118 7.54 2.27 31.16
N ASP A 119 7.91 1.16 31.78
CA ASP A 119 8.05 -0.16 31.15
C ASP A 119 6.69 -0.84 30.89
N VAL A 120 5.73 -0.67 31.79
CA VAL A 120 4.36 -1.18 31.62
C VAL A 120 3.64 -0.41 30.51
N ILE A 121 3.72 0.93 30.50
CA ILE A 121 3.12 1.79 29.46
C ILE A 121 3.60 1.33 28.07
N LYS A 122 4.92 1.27 27.86
CA LYS A 122 5.53 0.82 26.59
C LYS A 122 5.11 -0.60 26.19
N ARG A 123 4.83 -1.47 27.15
CA ARG A 123 4.34 -2.84 26.88
C ARG A 123 2.88 -2.83 26.44
N GLN A 124 2.03 -2.03 27.09
CA GLN A 124 0.63 -1.90 26.66
C GLN A 124 0.51 -1.20 25.31
N ASP A 125 1.33 -0.18 25.02
CA ASP A 125 1.38 0.45 23.69
C ASP A 125 1.71 -0.57 22.57
N VAL A 126 2.64 -1.51 22.81
CA VAL A 126 2.99 -2.56 21.83
C VAL A 126 1.91 -3.65 21.73
N ILE A 127 1.21 -3.98 22.82
CA ILE A 127 0.05 -4.88 22.78
C ILE A 127 -1.09 -4.21 22.00
N TYR A 128 -1.30 -2.92 22.17
CA TYR A 128 -2.29 -2.15 21.43
C TYR A 128 -1.92 -1.99 19.94
N GLU A 129 -0.63 -1.77 19.60
CA GLU A 129 -0.15 -1.82 18.20
C GLU A 129 -0.55 -3.17 17.55
N LEU A 130 -0.34 -4.29 18.24
CA LEU A 130 -0.75 -5.62 17.76
C LEU A 130 -2.28 -5.70 17.52
N ILE A 131 -3.10 -5.44 18.54
CA ILE A 131 -4.56 -5.59 18.42
C ILE A 131 -5.12 -4.65 17.35
N GLN A 132 -4.66 -3.39 17.29
CA GLN A 132 -5.08 -2.44 16.25
C GLN A 132 -4.66 -2.90 14.84
N THR A 133 -3.48 -3.49 14.67
CA THR A 133 -3.09 -4.06 13.36
C THR A 133 -3.93 -5.27 12.98
N GLU A 134 -4.37 -6.08 13.96
CA GLU A 134 -5.22 -7.25 13.72
C GLU A 134 -6.65 -6.84 13.34
N VAL A 135 -7.25 -5.88 14.06
CA VAL A 135 -8.54 -5.23 13.71
C VAL A 135 -8.50 -4.76 12.26
N ARG A 136 -7.47 -3.98 11.88
CA ARG A 136 -7.34 -3.44 10.51
C ARG A 136 -7.17 -4.52 9.45
N HIS A 137 -6.55 -5.64 9.79
CA HIS A 137 -6.36 -6.78 8.89
C HIS A 137 -7.68 -7.56 8.71
N VAL A 138 -8.42 -7.84 9.78
CA VAL A 138 -9.78 -8.43 9.71
C VAL A 138 -10.73 -7.54 8.91
N GLN A 139 -10.75 -6.22 9.16
CA GLN A 139 -11.51 -5.26 8.35
C GLN A 139 -11.14 -5.33 6.87
N THR A 140 -9.85 -5.46 6.53
CA THR A 140 -9.38 -5.59 5.15
C THR A 140 -9.85 -6.90 4.51
N LEU A 141 -9.84 -8.01 5.25
CA LEU A 141 -10.36 -9.30 4.78
C LEU A 141 -11.89 -9.25 4.56
N HIS A 142 -12.65 -8.60 5.45
CA HIS A 142 -14.08 -8.39 5.26
C HIS A 142 -14.41 -7.40 4.13
N ILE A 143 -13.58 -6.41 3.85
CA ILE A 143 -13.69 -5.59 2.62
C ILE A 143 -13.51 -6.46 1.37
N MET A 144 -12.45 -7.29 1.33
CA MET A 144 -12.22 -8.24 0.22
C MET A 144 -13.38 -9.22 0.05
N GLU A 145 -14.04 -9.60 1.15
CA GLU A 145 -15.13 -10.56 1.15
C GLU A 145 -16.50 -9.95 0.81
N ARG A 146 -16.95 -8.98 1.59
CA ARG A 146 -18.32 -8.45 1.55
C ARG A 146 -18.53 -7.42 0.43
N LEU A 147 -17.50 -6.62 0.11
CA LEU A 147 -17.60 -5.60 -0.94
C LEU A 147 -17.08 -6.08 -2.30
N PHE A 148 -15.97 -6.83 -2.32
CA PHE A 148 -15.35 -7.28 -3.57
C PHE A 148 -15.79 -8.68 -4.00
N ARG A 149 -15.66 -9.72 -3.17
CA ARG A 149 -16.03 -11.10 -3.55
C ARG A 149 -17.53 -11.24 -3.84
N GLN A 150 -18.39 -10.78 -2.93
CA GLN A 150 -19.85 -10.87 -3.12
C GLN A 150 -20.30 -10.09 -4.37
N GLY A 151 -19.99 -8.79 -4.46
CA GLY A 151 -20.36 -8.00 -5.64
C GLY A 151 -19.81 -8.50 -6.99
N MET A 152 -18.65 -9.17 -7.00
CA MET A 152 -18.14 -9.85 -8.21
C MET A 152 -18.99 -11.07 -8.63
N LEU A 153 -19.61 -11.77 -7.68
CA LEU A 153 -20.50 -12.90 -7.93
C LEU A 153 -21.92 -12.42 -8.28
N ASP A 154 -22.45 -11.44 -7.56
CA ASP A 154 -23.87 -11.11 -7.58
C ASP A 154 -24.23 -10.07 -8.66
N GLU A 155 -23.45 -8.99 -8.78
CA GLU A 155 -23.70 -7.90 -9.74
C GLU A 155 -22.97 -8.12 -11.07
N LEU A 156 -21.68 -8.48 -11.00
CA LEU A 156 -20.85 -8.70 -12.19
C LEU A 156 -21.06 -10.09 -12.78
N GLN A 157 -21.62 -11.03 -12.01
CA GLN A 157 -21.89 -12.41 -12.44
C GLN A 157 -20.64 -13.12 -12.97
N LEU A 158 -19.48 -12.82 -12.37
CA LEU A 158 -18.23 -13.53 -12.65
C LEU A 158 -18.35 -14.97 -12.15
N SER A 159 -17.78 -15.92 -12.91
CA SER A 159 -17.81 -17.32 -12.48
C SER A 159 -17.07 -17.50 -11.15
N PRO A 160 -17.57 -18.36 -10.23
CA PRO A 160 -16.92 -18.59 -8.94
C PRO A 160 -15.44 -19.00 -9.03
N SER A 161 -15.03 -19.66 -10.12
CA SER A 161 -13.63 -20.00 -10.39
C SER A 161 -12.74 -18.79 -10.70
N VAL A 162 -13.25 -17.75 -11.37
CA VAL A 162 -12.54 -16.48 -11.59
C VAL A 162 -12.42 -15.70 -10.27
N VAL A 163 -13.48 -15.64 -9.48
CA VAL A 163 -13.48 -14.94 -8.19
C VAL A 163 -12.56 -15.64 -7.18
N HIS A 164 -12.56 -16.97 -7.12
CA HIS A 164 -11.62 -17.75 -6.32
C HIS A 164 -10.16 -17.60 -6.80
N ALA A 165 -9.91 -17.42 -8.11
CA ALA A 165 -8.57 -17.14 -8.63
C ALA A 165 -8.05 -15.72 -8.32
N LEU A 166 -8.95 -14.78 -7.98
CA LEU A 166 -8.60 -13.46 -7.42
C LEU A 166 -8.39 -13.53 -5.91
N PHE A 167 -9.24 -14.28 -5.20
CA PHE A 167 -9.28 -14.38 -3.75
C PHE A 167 -9.13 -15.84 -3.24
N PRO A 168 -7.97 -16.49 -3.48
CA PRO A 168 -7.70 -17.83 -2.96
C PRO A 168 -7.68 -17.79 -1.42
N CYS A 169 -8.10 -18.89 -0.76
CA CYS A 169 -8.05 -19.02 0.70
C CYS A 169 -8.75 -17.93 1.54
N LEU A 170 -9.55 -17.02 0.96
CA LEU A 170 -10.06 -15.84 1.69
C LEU A 170 -10.88 -16.22 2.94
N ASP A 171 -11.85 -17.13 2.82
CA ASP A 171 -12.67 -17.61 3.95
C ASP A 171 -11.81 -18.16 5.10
N GLN A 172 -10.71 -18.84 4.75
CA GLN A 172 -9.78 -19.45 5.70
C GLN A 172 -8.88 -18.40 6.37
N LEU A 173 -8.43 -17.38 5.64
CA LEU A 173 -7.74 -16.23 6.22
C LEU A 173 -8.66 -15.49 7.20
N THR A 174 -9.88 -15.14 6.77
CA THR A 174 -10.88 -14.48 7.60
C THR A 174 -11.14 -15.27 8.88
N ARG A 175 -11.34 -16.60 8.79
CA ARG A 175 -11.55 -17.47 9.98
C ARG A 175 -10.36 -17.45 10.96
N ILE A 176 -9.12 -17.55 10.45
CA ILE A 176 -7.91 -17.55 11.31
C ILE A 176 -7.74 -16.22 12.04
N HIS A 177 -7.96 -15.10 11.35
CA HIS A 177 -7.70 -13.76 11.87
C HIS A 177 -8.84 -13.25 12.75
N ALA A 178 -10.10 -13.50 12.41
CA ALA A 178 -11.24 -13.20 13.27
C ALA A 178 -11.13 -13.95 14.62
N HIS A 179 -10.82 -15.26 14.60
CA HIS A 179 -10.66 -16.02 15.84
C HIS A 179 -9.50 -15.51 16.72
N PHE A 180 -8.37 -15.14 16.13
CA PHE A 180 -7.26 -14.53 16.87
C PHE A 180 -7.65 -13.16 17.45
N LEU A 181 -8.38 -12.35 16.69
CA LEU A 181 -8.91 -11.08 17.16
C LEU A 181 -9.91 -11.27 18.32
N ASP A 182 -10.83 -12.23 18.24
CA ASP A 182 -11.77 -12.56 19.32
C ASP A 182 -11.04 -12.85 20.63
N GLN A 183 -9.99 -13.69 20.59
CA GLN A 183 -9.17 -14.01 21.76
C GLN A 183 -8.47 -12.75 22.33
N LEU A 184 -7.98 -11.85 21.46
CA LEU A 184 -7.37 -10.58 21.85
C LEU A 184 -8.39 -9.60 22.48
N LEU A 185 -9.59 -9.49 21.91
CA LEU A 185 -10.66 -8.62 22.40
C LEU A 185 -11.24 -9.14 23.73
N LEU A 186 -11.44 -10.45 23.85
CA LEU A 186 -11.80 -11.12 25.10
C LEU A 186 -10.72 -10.89 26.18
N ARG A 187 -9.43 -10.93 25.81
CA ARG A 187 -8.33 -10.61 26.72
C ARG A 187 -8.33 -9.15 27.18
N ARG A 188 -8.65 -8.19 26.29
CA ARG A 188 -8.88 -6.78 26.67
C ARG A 188 -10.03 -6.66 27.66
N SER A 189 -11.19 -7.23 27.33
CA SER A 189 -12.41 -7.16 28.16
C SER A 189 -12.15 -7.68 29.58
N ASN A 190 -11.54 -8.87 29.69
CA ASN A 190 -11.14 -9.48 30.96
C ASN A 190 -9.98 -8.74 31.69
N SER A 191 -9.42 -7.68 31.10
CA SER A 191 -8.36 -6.83 31.67
C SER A 191 -8.82 -5.40 31.99
N LEU A 192 -10.12 -5.09 31.84
CA LEU A 192 -10.70 -3.78 32.18
C LEU A 192 -10.59 -3.48 33.68
N GLN A 193 -10.37 -2.21 34.01
CA GLN A 193 -10.44 -1.69 35.36
C GLN A 193 -11.90 -1.67 35.83
N SER A 194 -12.18 -2.23 37.00
CA SER A 194 -13.52 -2.20 37.62
C SER A 194 -14.08 -0.77 37.67
N GLY A 195 -15.22 -0.56 37.00
CA GLY A 195 -15.88 0.75 36.91
C GLY A 195 -15.43 1.67 35.76
N SER A 196 -14.52 1.21 34.88
CA SER A 196 -14.17 1.91 33.64
C SER A 196 -14.66 1.13 32.41
N GLY A 197 -15.01 1.84 31.33
CA GLY A 197 -15.33 1.25 30.03
C GLY A 197 -14.13 1.12 29.09
N HIS A 198 -13.00 1.78 29.41
CA HIS A 198 -11.88 1.97 28.47
C HIS A 198 -10.49 1.80 29.09
N ASN A 199 -10.33 1.96 30.41
CA ASN A 199 -9.05 1.69 31.09
C ASN A 199 -8.85 0.18 31.25
N PHE A 200 -7.78 -0.37 30.67
CA PHE A 200 -7.40 -1.79 30.83
C PHE A 200 -5.88 -1.95 30.87
N THR A 201 -5.38 -3.00 31.54
CA THR A 201 -3.96 -3.37 31.52
C THR A 201 -3.83 -4.87 31.30
N ILE A 202 -3.46 -5.29 30.08
CA ILE A 202 -3.33 -6.71 29.74
C ILE A 202 -2.04 -7.25 30.37
N HIS A 203 -2.19 -8.02 31.46
CA HIS A 203 -1.03 -8.58 32.17
C HIS A 203 -0.40 -9.77 31.43
N GLN A 204 -1.20 -10.65 30.82
CA GLN A 204 -0.74 -11.85 30.11
C GLN A 204 -1.29 -11.93 28.69
N LEU A 205 -0.44 -12.34 27.73
CA LEU A 205 -0.78 -12.49 26.31
C LEU A 205 -0.06 -13.67 25.63
N GLY A 206 1.03 -14.17 26.22
CA GLY A 206 1.88 -15.20 25.61
C GLY A 206 1.19 -16.55 25.42
N ASP A 207 0.12 -16.81 26.17
CA ASP A 207 -0.77 -17.97 26.03
C ASP A 207 -1.56 -17.91 24.72
N ILE A 208 -2.22 -16.78 24.40
CA ILE A 208 -2.94 -16.60 23.11
C ILE A 208 -1.95 -16.63 21.94
N LEU A 209 -0.76 -16.05 22.11
CA LEU A 209 0.29 -16.12 21.08
C LEU A 209 0.83 -17.54 20.88
N LEU A 210 0.90 -18.37 21.92
CA LEU A 210 1.26 -19.78 21.80
C LEU A 210 0.13 -20.60 21.15
N GLU A 211 -1.13 -20.34 21.50
CA GLU A 211 -2.30 -20.98 20.89
C GLU A 211 -2.38 -20.69 19.38
N GLN A 212 -2.17 -19.44 18.97
CA GLN A 212 -2.22 -19.03 17.56
C GLN A 212 -0.98 -19.46 16.75
N PHE A 213 0.22 -19.34 17.32
CA PHE A 213 1.48 -19.52 16.57
C PHE A 213 2.23 -20.83 16.91
N SER A 214 1.56 -21.82 17.51
CA SER A 214 2.10 -23.19 17.64
C SER A 214 1.10 -24.26 17.17
N GLY A 215 1.54 -25.53 17.19
CA GLY A 215 0.71 -26.69 16.89
C GLY A 215 -0.05 -26.60 15.56
N GLN A 216 -1.30 -27.08 15.58
CA GLN A 216 -2.19 -27.13 14.42
C GLN A 216 -2.51 -25.74 13.86
N SER A 217 -2.71 -24.73 14.72
CA SER A 217 -2.97 -23.33 14.33
C SER A 217 -1.84 -22.77 13.46
N ALA A 218 -0.59 -23.02 13.86
CA ALA A 218 0.58 -22.60 13.10
C ALA A 218 0.68 -23.29 11.74
N ASP A 219 0.35 -24.58 11.65
CA ASP A 219 0.42 -25.32 10.39
C ASP A 219 -0.74 -25.00 9.43
N GLU A 220 -1.95 -24.75 9.97
CA GLU A 220 -3.09 -24.24 9.21
C GLU A 220 -2.79 -22.84 8.64
N MET A 221 -2.24 -21.94 9.46
CA MET A 221 -1.82 -20.60 9.05
C MET A 221 -0.69 -20.64 8.00
N LYS A 222 0.35 -21.49 8.18
CA LYS A 222 1.41 -21.70 7.18
C LYS A 222 0.83 -22.17 5.85
N LYS A 223 -0.05 -23.17 5.86
CA LYS A 223 -0.70 -23.71 4.65
C LYS A 223 -1.49 -22.63 3.92
N THR A 224 -2.35 -21.91 4.65
CA THR A 224 -3.24 -20.87 4.12
C THR A 224 -2.43 -19.74 3.46
N TYR A 225 -1.40 -19.24 4.15
CA TYR A 225 -0.54 -18.20 3.59
C TYR A 225 0.36 -18.69 2.44
N ALA A 226 0.83 -19.94 2.47
CA ALA A 226 1.61 -20.50 1.37
C ALA A 226 0.78 -20.55 0.07
N GLU A 227 -0.47 -21.02 0.15
CA GLU A 227 -1.39 -21.06 -0.99
C GLU A 227 -1.72 -19.65 -1.50
N PHE A 228 -2.17 -18.74 -0.62
CA PHE A 228 -2.47 -17.34 -0.94
C PHE A 228 -1.30 -16.62 -1.63
N CYS A 229 -0.12 -16.66 -1.03
CA CYS A 229 1.07 -15.99 -1.56
C CYS A 229 1.56 -16.62 -2.87
N SER A 230 1.44 -17.95 -3.05
CA SER A 230 1.81 -18.61 -4.32
C SER A 230 0.96 -18.17 -5.52
N CYS A 231 -0.28 -17.75 -5.26
CA CYS A 231 -1.23 -17.30 -6.28
C CYS A 231 -1.21 -15.79 -6.52
N HIS A 232 -0.61 -14.98 -5.64
CA HIS A 232 -0.62 -13.51 -5.69
C HIS A 232 -0.33 -12.92 -7.09
N LEU A 233 0.77 -13.33 -7.74
CA LEU A 233 1.12 -12.80 -9.07
C LEU A 233 0.11 -13.17 -10.16
N LYS A 234 -0.59 -14.30 -10.03
CA LYS A 234 -1.66 -14.73 -10.95
C LYS A 234 -2.93 -13.91 -10.71
N ALA A 235 -3.32 -13.73 -9.44
CA ALA A 235 -4.45 -12.91 -9.04
C ALA A 235 -4.29 -11.45 -9.49
N VAL A 236 -3.12 -10.83 -9.24
CA VAL A 236 -2.80 -9.46 -9.68
C VAL A 236 -2.79 -9.32 -11.21
N LYS A 237 -2.34 -10.36 -11.95
CA LYS A 237 -2.43 -10.37 -13.41
C LYS A 237 -3.88 -10.45 -13.88
N LEU A 238 -4.67 -11.39 -13.35
CA LEU A 238 -6.08 -11.57 -13.67
C LEU A 238 -6.90 -10.30 -13.39
N TYR A 239 -6.67 -9.65 -12.25
CA TYR A 239 -7.26 -8.36 -11.89
C TYR A 239 -6.97 -7.29 -12.95
N LYS A 240 -5.72 -7.16 -13.40
CA LYS A 240 -5.34 -6.19 -14.46
C LYS A 240 -5.94 -6.54 -15.82
N GLU A 241 -6.09 -7.82 -16.15
CA GLU A 241 -6.76 -8.26 -17.38
C GLU A 241 -8.27 -7.98 -17.35
N LEU A 242 -8.95 -8.19 -16.22
CA LEU A 242 -10.35 -7.80 -16.04
C LEU A 242 -10.52 -6.27 -16.11
N LEU A 243 -9.71 -5.51 -15.37
CA LEU A 243 -9.77 -4.04 -15.31
C LEU A 243 -9.50 -3.33 -16.66
N SER A 244 -8.78 -3.99 -17.57
CA SER A 244 -8.47 -3.46 -18.91
C SER A 244 -9.44 -3.94 -20.00
N ARG A 245 -10.13 -5.06 -19.81
CA ARG A 245 -11.02 -5.67 -20.83
C ARG A 245 -12.50 -5.50 -20.54
N ASP A 246 -12.91 -5.46 -19.28
CA ASP A 246 -14.32 -5.35 -18.87
C ASP A 246 -14.64 -3.96 -18.29
N LYS A 247 -15.54 -3.25 -18.98
CA LYS A 247 -16.05 -1.94 -18.56
C LYS A 247 -16.97 -2.01 -17.34
N LYS A 248 -17.69 -3.12 -17.12
CA LYS A 248 -18.50 -3.33 -15.92
C LYS A 248 -17.58 -3.47 -14.70
N PHE A 249 -16.59 -4.36 -14.77
CA PHE A 249 -15.55 -4.49 -13.75
C PHE A 249 -14.85 -3.16 -13.47
N GLN A 250 -14.46 -2.40 -14.51
CA GLN A 250 -13.84 -1.08 -14.34
C GLN A 250 -14.76 -0.08 -13.61
N SER A 251 -16.07 -0.10 -13.87
CA SER A 251 -17.03 0.78 -13.17
C SER A 251 -17.25 0.34 -11.72
N PHE A 252 -17.44 -0.95 -11.49
CA PHE A 252 -17.60 -1.58 -10.17
C PHE A 252 -16.44 -1.24 -9.22
N ILE A 253 -15.21 -1.40 -9.72
CA ILE A 253 -13.98 -1.03 -9.00
C ILE A 253 -13.94 0.48 -8.74
N ARG A 254 -14.28 1.32 -9.73
CA ARG A 254 -14.26 2.79 -9.55
C ARG A 254 -15.19 3.28 -8.44
N VAL A 255 -16.39 2.72 -8.35
CA VAL A 255 -17.37 3.06 -7.29
C VAL A 255 -16.83 2.66 -5.91
N ARG A 256 -16.34 1.43 -5.74
CA ARG A 256 -15.87 0.92 -4.43
C ARG A 256 -14.52 1.45 -3.96
N HIS A 257 -13.73 2.08 -4.83
CA HIS A 257 -12.43 2.64 -4.47
C HIS A 257 -12.49 4.09 -3.95
N LEU A 258 -13.67 4.72 -3.92
CA LEU A 258 -13.83 6.15 -3.65
C LEU A 258 -14.89 6.38 -2.54
N PRO A 259 -14.51 6.61 -1.26
CA PRO A 259 -13.16 6.79 -0.71
C PRO A 259 -12.91 6.07 0.64
N VAL A 260 -12.39 4.84 0.63
CA VAL A 260 -12.27 4.02 1.87
C VAL A 260 -10.98 4.23 2.68
N LEU A 261 -9.91 4.79 2.11
CA LEU A 261 -8.64 5.02 2.83
C LEU A 261 -7.98 6.35 2.45
N PRO A 262 -7.63 7.24 3.42
CA PRO A 262 -6.62 8.26 3.18
C PRO A 262 -5.26 7.57 2.97
N ALA A 263 -4.55 7.93 1.91
CA ALA A 263 -3.22 7.41 1.67
C ALA A 263 -2.27 7.81 2.82
N PRO A 264 -1.36 6.92 3.28
CA PRO A 264 -0.37 7.30 4.27
C PRO A 264 0.51 8.42 3.71
N HIS A 265 0.54 9.57 4.38
CA HIS A 265 1.36 10.71 3.97
C HIS A 265 2.82 10.28 3.77
N PRO A 266 3.50 10.77 2.71
CA PRO A 266 4.94 10.59 2.61
C PRO A 266 5.61 11.27 3.81
N PRO A 267 6.64 10.65 4.43
CA PRO A 267 7.37 11.29 5.50
C PRO A 267 8.07 12.56 4.97
N VAL A 268 7.87 13.68 5.66
CA VAL A 268 8.61 14.91 5.41
C VAL A 268 10.09 14.66 5.70
N GLU A 269 10.98 14.99 4.77
CA GLU A 269 12.43 14.94 5.00
C GLU A 269 12.90 16.14 5.85
N ASP A 270 12.72 16.04 7.16
CA ASP A 270 13.38 16.96 8.10
C ASP A 270 14.88 16.64 8.25
N THR A 271 15.68 17.71 8.32
CA THR A 271 17.14 17.64 8.12
C THR A 271 17.90 17.34 9.41
N GLN A 272 18.69 16.25 9.39
CA GLN A 272 19.88 15.88 10.20
C GLN A 272 19.95 16.25 11.70
N VAL A 273 20.33 15.26 12.55
CA VAL A 273 21.61 15.26 13.34
C VAL A 273 21.77 13.97 14.20
N GLU A 274 22.93 13.31 14.04
CA GLU A 274 23.64 12.30 14.86
C GLU A 274 22.95 11.02 15.46
N PRO A 275 23.68 9.90 15.72
CA PRO A 275 23.09 8.56 15.93
C PRO A 275 23.51 7.79 17.22
N ARG A 276 22.73 6.75 17.57
CA ARG A 276 23.15 5.39 18.08
C ARG A 276 21.92 4.59 18.59
N PRO A 277 21.96 3.25 18.67
CA PRO A 277 22.46 2.30 17.67
C PRO A 277 21.45 1.16 17.35
N THR A 278 21.65 0.47 16.22
CA THR A 278 21.21 -0.92 15.93
C THR A 278 19.77 -1.35 16.30
N ARG A 279 18.84 -1.34 15.32
CA ARG A 279 17.56 -2.09 15.38
C ARG A 279 17.42 -3.13 14.25
N THR A 280 18.49 -3.89 14.02
CA THR A 280 18.59 -5.01 13.06
C THR A 280 17.74 -6.22 13.46
N ARG A 281 16.40 -6.08 13.37
CA ARG A 281 15.38 -7.16 13.36
C ARG A 281 13.96 -6.71 12.97
N ARG A 282 13.71 -5.43 12.67
CA ARG A 282 12.35 -4.90 12.31
C ARG A 282 11.96 -5.11 10.84
N ALA A 283 12.75 -5.85 10.05
CA ALA A 283 12.73 -5.82 8.58
C ALA A 283 11.99 -6.98 7.88
N GLU A 284 11.62 -8.04 8.60
CA GLU A 284 11.04 -9.25 8.01
C GLU A 284 9.51 -9.28 8.18
N GLY A 285 9.00 -9.20 9.42
CA GLY A 285 7.55 -9.17 9.67
C GLY A 285 6.80 -8.01 8.99
N ARG A 286 7.45 -6.87 8.73
CA ARG A 286 6.84 -5.72 8.03
C ARG A 286 6.80 -5.83 6.51
N LYS A 287 7.44 -6.83 5.90
CA LYS A 287 7.38 -7.06 4.45
C LYS A 287 6.09 -7.74 4.01
N ALA A 288 5.49 -8.61 4.84
CA ALA A 288 4.25 -9.30 4.51
C ALA A 288 3.09 -8.30 4.32
N CYS A 289 2.77 -7.50 5.35
CA CYS A 289 1.65 -6.55 5.27
C CYS A 289 1.84 -5.44 4.22
N LYS A 290 3.09 -5.01 3.96
CA LYS A 290 3.37 -3.98 2.94
C LYS A 290 3.32 -4.51 1.50
N LEU A 291 3.14 -5.83 1.28
CA LEU A 291 2.81 -6.41 -0.02
C LEU A 291 1.28 -6.52 -0.27
N ALA A 292 0.46 -6.39 0.78
CA ALA A 292 -1.00 -6.43 0.67
C ALA A 292 -1.62 -5.05 0.38
N ALA A 293 -1.02 -3.96 0.89
CA ALA A 293 -1.57 -2.61 0.80
C ALA A 293 -0.57 -1.56 0.28
N GLY A 294 -0.76 -1.12 -0.97
CA GLY A 294 -0.11 0.06 -1.56
C GLY A 294 1.25 -0.20 -2.21
N GLY A 295 1.28 -0.32 -3.55
CA GLY A 295 2.51 -0.57 -4.31
C GLY A 295 2.42 -0.42 -5.83
N CYS A 296 1.47 0.38 -6.34
CA CYS A 296 1.51 0.81 -7.74
C CYS A 296 2.40 2.06 -7.86
N ASP A 297 3.62 1.87 -8.36
CA ASP A 297 4.53 2.96 -8.74
C ASP A 297 4.74 2.96 -10.27
N GLN A 298 5.06 4.12 -10.85
CA GLN A 298 5.20 4.31 -12.30
C GLN A 298 6.58 4.89 -12.67
N GLY A 299 7.38 4.08 -13.36
CA GLY A 299 8.56 4.46 -14.13
C GLY A 299 8.85 3.36 -15.16
N VAL A 300 9.20 3.60 -16.42
CA VAL A 300 9.90 4.75 -17.05
C VAL A 300 11.26 4.96 -16.39
N THR A 301 12.39 4.49 -16.95
CA THR A 301 12.64 3.89 -18.29
C THR A 301 13.21 2.49 -18.24
#